data_AF-A0ABD3XBS5-F1
#
_entry.id   AF-A0ABD3XBS5-F1
#
_cell.length_a   1.000
_cell.length_b   1.000
_cell.length_c   1.000
_cell.angle_alpha   90.00
_cell.angle_beta   90.00
_cell.angle_gamma   90.00
#
_symmetry.space_group_name_H-M   'P 1'
#
loop_
_entity.id
_entity.type
_entity.pdbx_description
1 polymer ?
#
loop_
_entity_poly.entity_id
_entity_poly.type
_entity_poly.pdbx_seq_one_letter_code
_entity_poly.pdbx_strand_id
1 'polypeptide(L)'
;ENVAKQWNISREEQDQYALKSQLKCAAALQAGHFSSEIIPVLVQTRAGTQEVRQDEFPRPDSTIEGLRKLQPAFIKDGSGTVTAGNTSGINDGAAVVVLMSRDDAEQNGITPIARIVSWAQAGVDPSVMGTGPILATNRALEKAGWRINDVDLFELNEAFAAQSVAVIRELGMDPSK
;
A
#
# COMPACT_ATOMS: atom_id res chain seq x y z
N GLU A 1 -15.73 -3.90 4.44
CA GLU A 1 -17.06 -4.55 4.52
C GLU A 1 -17.87 -4.42 3.23
N ASN A 2 -18.32 -3.24 2.80
CA ASN A 2 -19.11 -3.12 1.57
C ASN A 2 -18.41 -3.70 0.33
N VAL A 3 -17.14 -3.34 0.12
CA VAL A 3 -16.32 -3.91 -0.97
C VAL A 3 -16.16 -5.42 -0.80
N ALA A 4 -15.86 -5.90 0.41
CA ALA A 4 -15.75 -7.34 0.67
C ALA A 4 -17.03 -8.09 0.28
N LYS A 5 -18.20 -7.54 0.64
CA LYS A 5 -19.50 -8.13 0.31
C LYS A 5 -19.81 -8.09 -1.19
N GLN A 6 -19.58 -6.96 -1.86
CA GLN A 6 -19.90 -6.81 -3.28
C GLN A 6 -18.97 -7.61 -4.20
N TRP A 7 -17.69 -7.73 -3.83
CA TRP A 7 -16.68 -8.49 -4.58
C TRP A 7 -16.50 -9.93 -4.09
N ASN A 8 -17.32 -10.38 -3.14
CA ASN A 8 -17.22 -11.71 -2.51
C ASN A 8 -15.80 -12.03 -2.00
N ILE A 9 -15.18 -11.07 -1.31
CA ILE A 9 -13.86 -11.27 -0.69
C ILE A 9 -14.06 -11.84 0.71
N SER A 10 -13.69 -13.10 0.89
CA SER A 10 -13.81 -13.79 2.16
C SER A 10 -12.87 -13.22 3.24
N ARG A 11 -13.15 -13.54 4.50
CA ARG A 11 -12.25 -13.28 5.63
C ARG A 11 -10.88 -13.94 5.43
N GLU A 12 -10.88 -15.17 4.91
CA GLU A 12 -9.66 -15.93 4.68
C GLU A 12 -8.76 -15.26 3.64
N GLU A 13 -9.32 -14.79 2.52
CA GLU A 13 -8.55 -14.04 1.51
C GLU A 13 -7.95 -12.75 2.08
N GLN A 14 -8.70 -12.05 2.94
CA GLN A 14 -8.22 -10.84 3.61
C GLN A 14 -7.04 -11.12 4.55
N ASP A 15 -7.17 -12.15 5.39
CA ASP A 15 -6.12 -12.51 6.33
C ASP A 15 -4.87 -13.06 5.62
N GLN A 16 -5.04 -13.85 4.55
CA GLN A 16 -3.93 -14.33 3.72
C GLN A 16 -3.19 -13.18 3.03
N TYR A 17 -3.93 -12.20 2.51
CA TYR A 17 -3.35 -11.01 1.88
C TYR A 17 -2.53 -10.21 2.91
N ALA A 18 -3.11 -9.96 4.09
CA ALA A 18 -2.44 -9.22 5.16
C ALA A 18 -1.19 -9.94 5.67
N LEU A 19 -1.23 -11.27 5.80
CA LEU A 19 -0.05 -12.06 6.16
C LEU A 19 1.04 -11.93 5.10
N LYS A 20 0.70 -12.04 3.80
CA LYS A 20 1.65 -11.89 2.70
C LYS A 20 2.31 -10.50 2.73
N SER A 21 1.54 -9.45 3.01
CA SER A 21 2.07 -8.09 3.17
C SER A 21 3.08 -7.98 4.33
N GLN A 22 2.73 -8.50 5.52
CA GLN A 22 3.63 -8.51 6.68
C GLN A 22 4.93 -9.28 6.40
N LEU A 23 4.85 -10.45 5.76
CA LEU A 23 6.03 -11.26 5.43
C LEU A 23 6.90 -10.61 4.36
N LYS A 24 6.30 -9.96 3.34
CA LYS A 24 7.04 -9.19 2.33
C LYS A 24 7.79 -8.02 2.98
N CYS A 25 7.12 -7.27 3.84
CA CYS A 25 7.72 -6.14 4.56
C CYS A 25 8.87 -6.61 5.47
N ALA A 26 8.68 -7.70 6.22
CA ALA A 26 9.72 -8.28 7.07
C ALA A 26 10.96 -8.70 6.27
N ALA A 27 10.76 -9.34 5.11
CA ALA A 27 11.84 -9.71 4.22
C ALA A 27 12.57 -8.49 3.63
N ALA A 28 11.83 -7.45 3.23
CA ALA A 28 12.41 -6.21 2.72
C ALA A 28 13.22 -5.44 3.78
N LEU A 29 12.72 -5.39 5.02
CA LEU A 29 13.44 -4.83 6.17
C LEU A 29 14.75 -5.59 6.42
N GLN A 30 14.69 -6.93 6.45
CA GLN A 30 15.88 -7.76 6.65
C GLN A 30 16.90 -7.61 5.52
N ALA A 31 16.44 -7.43 4.28
CA ALA A 31 17.29 -7.19 3.11
C ALA A 31 17.81 -5.75 3.00
N GLY A 32 17.37 -4.84 3.89
CA GLY A 32 17.81 -3.44 3.89
C GLY A 32 17.25 -2.60 2.74
N HIS A 33 16.15 -3.01 2.10
CA HIS A 33 15.60 -2.31 0.94
C HIS A 33 15.16 -0.88 1.26
N PHE A 34 14.70 -0.62 2.48
CA PHE A 34 14.24 0.72 2.89
C PHE A 34 15.37 1.65 3.36
N SER A 35 16.61 1.15 3.48
CA SER A 35 17.72 1.95 4.05
C SER A 35 18.12 3.14 3.17
N SER A 36 17.85 3.10 1.87
CA SER A 36 18.14 4.22 0.95
C SER A 36 17.08 5.32 0.95
N GLU A 37 15.87 5.04 1.44
CA GLU A 37 14.73 5.96 1.39
C GLU A 37 14.34 6.55 2.76
N ILE A 38 14.71 5.90 3.87
CA ILE A 38 14.47 6.41 5.22
C ILE A 38 15.55 7.41 5.63
N ILE A 39 15.12 8.64 5.94
CA ILE A 39 15.95 9.64 6.61
C ILE A 39 15.69 9.57 8.13
N PRO A 40 16.71 9.33 8.98
CA PRO A 40 16.49 9.23 10.41
C PRO A 40 15.93 10.50 11.04
N VAL A 41 14.99 10.32 11.97
CA VAL A 41 14.38 11.42 12.74
C VAL A 41 14.91 11.39 14.17
N LEU A 42 15.44 12.53 14.63
CA LEU A 42 15.89 12.69 16.01
C LEU A 42 14.74 13.14 16.90
N VAL A 43 14.40 12.31 17.89
CA VAL A 43 13.32 12.53 18.85
C VAL A 43 13.89 12.81 20.23
N GLN A 44 13.53 13.95 20.81
CA GLN A 44 13.94 14.30 22.17
C GLN A 44 13.04 13.59 23.18
N THR A 45 13.64 12.76 24.03
CA THR A 45 12.95 12.06 25.13
C THR A 45 13.51 12.49 26.48
N ARG A 46 12.84 12.12 27.58
CA ARG A 46 13.36 12.36 28.94
C ARG A 46 14.70 11.66 29.20
N ALA A 47 14.99 10.57 28.48
CA ALA A 47 16.23 9.81 28.60
C ALA A 47 17.35 10.33 27.65
N GLY A 48 17.08 11.39 26.87
CA GLY A 48 17.99 11.93 25.87
C GLY A 48 17.42 11.86 24.46
N THR A 49 18.25 12.22 23.47
CA THR A 49 17.90 12.16 22.05
C THR A 49 17.95 10.71 21.58
N GLN A 50 16.86 10.24 20.97
CA GLN A 50 16.78 8.95 20.31
C GLN A 50 16.63 9.15 18.81
N GLU A 51 17.18 8.22 18.03
CA GLU A 51 17.06 8.24 16.59
C GLU A 51 16.06 7.18 16.13
N VAL A 52 15.10 7.59 15.32
CA VAL A 52 14.08 6.72 14.70
C VAL A 52 14.42 6.57 13.21
N ARG A 53 14.72 5.34 12.79
CA ARG A 53 15.15 5.01 11.41
C ARG A 53 14.56 3.70 10.87
N GLN A 54 13.57 3.14 11.55
CA GLN A 54 12.95 1.87 11.19
C GLN A 54 11.44 2.02 11.36
N ASP A 55 10.68 1.45 10.42
CA ASP A 55 9.23 1.37 10.53
C ASP A 55 8.82 0.54 11.76
N GLU A 56 7.94 1.10 12.59
CA GLU A 56 7.52 0.47 13.85
C GLU A 56 6.28 -0.44 13.70
N PHE A 57 5.53 -0.27 12.62
CA PHE A 57 4.25 -0.95 12.41
C PHE A 57 4.35 -2.43 11.98
N PRO A 58 5.36 -2.86 11.19
CA PRO A 58 5.48 -4.25 10.76
C PRO A 58 5.54 -5.24 11.94
N ARG A 59 4.83 -6.36 11.78
CA ARG A 59 4.75 -7.47 12.74
C ARG A 59 5.31 -8.73 12.09
N PRO A 60 6.64 -8.94 12.13
CA PRO A 60 7.31 -10.03 11.42
C PRO A 60 6.92 -11.43 11.90
N ASP A 61 6.35 -11.53 13.10
CA ASP A 61 5.85 -12.74 13.75
C ASP A 61 4.37 -13.04 13.44
N SER A 62 3.77 -12.30 12.50
CA SER A 62 2.39 -12.53 12.07
C SER A 62 2.16 -13.97 11.59
N THR A 63 1.07 -14.58 12.05
CA THR A 63 0.65 -15.93 11.66
C THR A 63 -0.80 -15.93 11.24
N ILE A 64 -1.18 -16.84 10.34
CA ILE A 64 -2.58 -16.96 9.90
C ILE A 64 -3.49 -17.36 11.08
N GLU A 65 -2.99 -18.19 12.00
CA GLU A 65 -3.69 -18.58 13.23
C GLU A 65 -3.91 -17.38 14.15
N GLY A 66 -2.93 -16.46 14.24
CA GLY A 66 -3.05 -15.22 14.98
C GLY A 66 -4.11 -14.30 14.37
N LEU A 67 -4.07 -14.10 13.05
CA LEU A 67 -5.02 -13.25 12.33
C LEU A 67 -6.46 -13.75 12.48
N ARG A 68 -6.70 -15.07 12.32
CA ARG A 68 -8.04 -15.67 12.44
C ARG A 68 -8.70 -15.48 13.81
N LYS A 69 -7.92 -15.30 14.88
CA LYS A 69 -8.45 -15.05 16.24
C LYS A 69 -8.99 -13.64 16.43
N LEU A 70 -8.61 -12.70 15.55
CA LEU A 70 -9.03 -11.30 15.66
C LEU A 70 -10.52 -11.15 15.36
N GLN A 71 -11.17 -10.36 16.22
CA GLN A 71 -12.58 -10.00 16.07
C GLN A 71 -12.75 -8.92 15.00
N PRO A 72 -13.88 -8.90 14.28
CA PRO A 72 -14.21 -7.81 13.36
C PRO A 72 -14.18 -6.44 14.05
N ALA A 73 -13.55 -5.46 13.41
CA ALA A 73 -13.33 -4.14 13.96
C ALA A 73 -14.53 -3.21 13.77
N PHE A 74 -15.25 -3.33 12.65
CA PHE A 74 -16.27 -2.36 12.23
C PHE A 74 -17.71 -2.88 12.30
N ILE A 75 -17.97 -4.09 11.79
CA ILE A 75 -19.30 -4.73 11.84
C ILE A 75 -19.25 -5.91 12.82
N LYS A 76 -20.06 -5.85 13.87
CA LYS A 76 -20.02 -6.80 15.01
C LYS A 76 -21.21 -7.77 15.08
N ASP A 77 -22.09 -7.75 14.08
CA ASP A 77 -23.29 -8.60 14.02
C ASP A 77 -23.01 -10.04 13.53
N GLY A 78 -21.73 -10.41 13.40
CA GLY A 78 -21.29 -11.71 12.89
C GLY A 78 -21.01 -11.74 11.38
N SER A 79 -21.38 -10.70 10.63
CA SER A 79 -21.10 -10.61 9.19
C SER A 79 -19.81 -9.88 8.83
N GLY A 80 -19.16 -9.21 9.80
CA GLY A 80 -17.95 -8.46 9.58
C GLY A 80 -16.73 -9.34 9.28
N THR A 81 -15.91 -8.94 8.32
CA THR A 81 -14.68 -9.63 7.93
C THR A 81 -13.43 -8.79 8.18
N VAL A 82 -13.56 -7.47 8.30
CA VAL A 82 -12.42 -6.58 8.46
C VAL A 82 -12.01 -6.53 9.93
N THR A 83 -10.72 -6.78 10.21
CA THR A 83 -10.13 -6.80 11.56
C THR A 83 -8.93 -5.88 11.63
N ALA A 84 -8.42 -5.65 12.84
CA ALA A 84 -7.17 -4.92 13.06
C ALA A 84 -5.95 -5.56 12.37
N GLY A 85 -6.00 -6.86 12.04
CA GLY A 85 -4.90 -7.58 11.39
C GLY A 85 -4.92 -7.52 9.87
N ASN A 86 -6.04 -7.12 9.26
CA ASN A 86 -6.21 -7.06 7.80
C ASN A 86 -6.61 -5.65 7.30
N THR A 87 -6.28 -4.64 8.12
CA THR A 87 -6.44 -3.21 7.85
C THR A 87 -5.11 -2.49 8.06
N SER A 88 -4.93 -1.35 7.40
CA SER A 88 -3.81 -0.47 7.70
C SER A 88 -3.88 0.06 9.13
N GLY A 89 -2.74 0.45 9.69
CA GLY A 89 -2.66 1.14 10.96
C GLY A 89 -3.12 2.60 10.89
N ILE A 90 -3.09 3.24 12.04
CA ILE A 90 -3.03 4.69 12.17
C ILE A 90 -1.57 4.99 12.45
N ASN A 91 -0.93 5.77 11.58
CA ASN A 91 0.52 5.93 11.56
C ASN A 91 0.89 7.39 11.34
N ASP A 92 2.08 7.76 11.83
CA ASP A 92 2.69 9.07 11.66
C ASP A 92 3.90 8.97 10.73
N GLY A 93 4.04 9.90 9.78
CA GLY A 93 5.15 9.92 8.85
C GLY A 93 5.08 11.10 7.86
N ALA A 94 6.17 11.32 7.15
CA ALA A 94 6.26 12.30 6.06
C ALA A 94 7.13 11.73 4.93
N ALA A 95 6.78 12.09 3.69
CA ALA A 95 7.55 11.76 2.50
C ALA A 95 7.63 13.00 1.59
N VAL A 96 8.77 13.18 0.91
CA VAL A 96 9.02 14.32 0.03
C VAL A 96 9.70 13.85 -1.23
N VAL A 97 9.31 14.41 -2.38
CA VAL A 97 10.00 14.26 -3.66
C VAL A 97 10.34 15.62 -4.24
N VAL A 98 11.45 15.71 -4.96
CA VAL A 98 11.84 16.91 -5.71
C VAL A 98 11.48 16.68 -7.17
N LEU A 99 10.73 17.61 -7.75
CA LEU A 99 10.31 17.58 -9.15
C LEU A 99 11.03 18.68 -9.93
N MET A 100 11.46 18.33 -11.14
CA MET A 100 12.09 19.25 -12.08
C MET A 100 11.58 18.98 -13.49
N SER A 101 11.66 19.97 -14.37
CA SER A 101 11.57 19.70 -15.80
C SER A 101 12.79 18.88 -16.24
N ARG A 102 12.66 18.14 -17.34
CA ARG A 102 13.78 17.37 -17.89
C ARG A 102 14.94 18.29 -18.28
N ASP A 103 14.63 19.42 -18.92
CA ASP A 103 15.63 20.37 -19.40
C ASP A 103 16.40 20.99 -18.23
N ASP A 104 15.73 21.35 -17.13
CA ASP A 104 16.40 21.87 -15.94
C ASP A 104 17.29 20.81 -15.28
N ALA A 105 16.84 19.55 -15.22
CA ALA A 105 17.64 18.46 -14.68
C ALA A 105 18.92 18.26 -15.51
N GLU A 106 18.81 18.24 -16.84
CA GLU A 106 19.94 18.10 -17.77
C GLU A 106 20.91 19.29 -17.66
N GLN A 107 20.40 20.53 -17.62
CA GLN A 107 21.22 21.74 -17.46
C GLN A 107 22.01 21.76 -16.15
N ASN A 108 21.43 21.21 -15.08
CA ASN A 108 22.07 21.15 -13.76
C ASN A 108 22.88 19.85 -13.54
N GLY A 109 22.99 18.98 -14.53
CA GLY A 109 23.72 17.71 -14.42
C GLY A 109 23.10 16.72 -13.44
N ILE A 110 21.79 16.82 -13.18
CA ILE A 110 21.05 15.96 -12.25
C ILE A 110 20.49 14.77 -13.02
N THR A 111 20.82 13.55 -12.58
CA THR A 111 20.21 12.32 -13.12
C THR A 111 18.91 12.02 -12.35
N PRO A 112 17.73 12.07 -13.00
CA PRO A 112 16.47 11.78 -12.32
C PRO A 112 16.32 10.28 -12.03
N ILE A 113 15.65 9.94 -10.93
CA ILE A 113 15.34 8.54 -10.57
C ILE A 113 14.24 7.92 -11.43
N ALA A 114 13.32 8.76 -11.93
CA ALA A 114 12.18 8.37 -12.75
C ALA A 114 11.60 9.60 -13.47
N ARG A 115 10.63 9.39 -14.37
CA ARG A 115 9.83 10.44 -14.99
C ARG A 115 8.35 10.15 -14.81
N ILE A 116 7.53 11.19 -14.63
CA ILE A 116 6.07 11.06 -14.60
C ILE A 116 5.57 10.92 -16.04
N VAL A 117 5.02 9.77 -16.40
CA VAL A 117 4.49 9.50 -17.76
C VAL A 117 3.07 10.01 -17.90
N SER A 118 2.21 9.72 -16.91
CA SER A 118 0.82 10.12 -16.88
C SER A 118 0.30 10.11 -15.45
N TRP A 119 -0.88 10.68 -15.26
CA TRP A 119 -1.64 10.61 -14.01
C TRP A 119 -3.14 10.73 -14.30
N ALA A 120 -3.96 10.22 -13.40
CA ALA A 120 -5.40 10.31 -13.50
C ALA A 120 -6.06 10.40 -12.13
N GLN A 121 -7.25 10.97 -12.11
CA GLN A 121 -8.15 11.02 -10.96
C GLN A 121 -9.51 10.44 -11.35
N ALA A 122 -10.18 9.83 -10.38
CA ALA A 122 -11.47 9.17 -10.58
C ALA A 122 -12.36 9.38 -9.36
N GLY A 123 -13.64 9.65 -9.61
CA GLY A 123 -14.69 9.60 -8.59
C GLY A 123 -15.42 8.27 -8.67
N VAL A 124 -15.75 7.70 -7.51
CA VAL A 124 -16.52 6.47 -7.36
C VAL A 124 -17.59 6.67 -6.29
N ASP A 125 -18.51 5.72 -6.15
CA ASP A 125 -19.50 5.73 -5.08
C ASP A 125 -18.80 5.70 -3.70
N PRO A 126 -19.12 6.64 -2.78
CA PRO A 126 -18.52 6.69 -1.45
C PRO A 126 -18.64 5.38 -0.65
N SER A 127 -19.71 4.60 -0.86
CA SER A 127 -19.94 3.33 -0.17
C SER A 127 -18.93 2.23 -0.53
N VAL A 128 -18.24 2.37 -1.66
CA VAL A 128 -17.21 1.45 -2.17
C VAL A 128 -15.93 2.18 -2.57
N MET A 129 -15.61 3.26 -1.85
CA MET A 129 -14.49 4.16 -2.17
C MET A 129 -13.14 3.44 -2.40
N GLY A 130 -12.92 2.29 -1.76
CA GLY A 130 -11.71 1.47 -1.95
C GLY A 130 -11.50 0.94 -3.36
N THR A 131 -12.49 1.06 -4.25
CA THR A 131 -12.39 0.66 -5.67
C THR A 131 -11.88 1.76 -6.60
N GLY A 132 -11.71 2.98 -6.09
CA GLY A 132 -11.17 4.12 -6.83
C GLY A 132 -9.92 3.82 -7.67
N PRO A 133 -8.93 3.06 -7.16
CA PRO A 133 -7.75 2.68 -7.92
C PRO A 133 -8.05 1.96 -9.25
N ILE A 134 -9.14 1.19 -9.37
CA ILE A 134 -9.47 0.47 -10.61
C ILE A 134 -9.64 1.46 -11.77
N LEU A 135 -10.47 2.49 -11.55
CA LEU A 135 -10.75 3.49 -12.58
C LEU A 135 -9.58 4.47 -12.78
N ALA A 136 -8.90 4.85 -11.69
CA ALA A 136 -7.76 5.75 -11.77
C ALA A 136 -6.58 5.11 -12.54
N THR A 137 -6.24 3.86 -12.23
CA THR A 137 -5.16 3.10 -12.88
C THR A 137 -5.44 2.92 -14.37
N ASN A 138 -6.63 2.44 -14.75
CA ASN A 138 -6.99 2.26 -16.15
C ASN A 138 -6.89 3.57 -16.97
N ARG A 139 -7.33 4.70 -16.41
CA ARG A 139 -7.19 6.01 -17.06
C ARG A 139 -5.75 6.50 -17.16
N ALA A 140 -4.92 6.24 -16.14
CA ALA A 140 -3.51 6.61 -16.18
C ALA A 140 -2.77 5.79 -17.25
N LEU A 141 -3.04 4.48 -17.33
CA LEU A 141 -2.48 3.61 -18.36
C LEU A 141 -2.91 4.02 -19.77
N GLU A 142 -4.19 4.30 -19.97
CA GLU A 142 -4.71 4.79 -21.25
C GLU A 142 -3.99 6.09 -21.69
N LYS A 143 -3.83 7.06 -20.78
CA LYS A 143 -3.08 8.30 -21.06
C LYS A 143 -1.60 8.07 -21.36
N ALA A 144 -0.99 7.06 -20.75
CA ALA A 144 0.39 6.67 -21.02
C ALA A 144 0.54 5.87 -22.32
N GLY A 145 -0.57 5.39 -22.90
CA GLY A 145 -0.55 4.43 -24.01
C GLY A 145 -0.06 3.05 -23.60
N TRP A 146 -0.22 2.69 -22.32
CA TRP A 146 0.26 1.43 -21.74
C TRP A 146 -0.90 0.45 -21.48
N ARG A 147 -0.55 -0.83 -21.42
CA ARG A 147 -1.40 -1.92 -20.93
C ARG A 147 -0.97 -2.27 -19.50
N ILE A 148 -1.86 -2.94 -18.76
CA ILE A 148 -1.55 -3.38 -17.39
C ILE A 148 -0.27 -4.23 -17.31
N ASN A 149 -0.01 -5.04 -18.35
CA ASN A 149 1.16 -5.92 -18.41
C ASN A 149 2.47 -5.20 -18.77
N ASP A 150 2.40 -3.95 -19.24
CA ASP A 150 3.57 -3.13 -19.55
C ASP A 150 4.18 -2.51 -18.27
N VAL A 151 3.46 -2.57 -17.15
CA VAL A 151 3.94 -2.11 -15.84
C VAL A 151 4.71 -3.22 -15.15
N ASP A 152 5.89 -2.90 -14.64
CA ASP A 152 6.77 -3.86 -13.96
C ASP A 152 6.49 -3.99 -12.46
N LEU A 153 6.09 -2.89 -11.81
CA LEU A 153 5.85 -2.82 -10.38
C LEU A 153 4.66 -1.91 -10.08
N PHE A 154 3.77 -2.36 -9.20
CA PHE A 154 2.65 -1.57 -8.71
C PHE A 154 2.72 -1.30 -7.22
N GLU A 155 2.67 -0.02 -6.84
CA GLU A 155 2.42 0.39 -5.46
C GLU A 155 0.94 0.79 -5.31
N LEU A 156 0.13 -0.16 -4.83
CA LEU A 156 -1.28 0.04 -4.50
C LEU A 156 -1.46 0.08 -2.99
N ASN A 157 -1.86 1.24 -2.45
CA ASN A 157 -2.01 1.41 -1.01
C ASN A 157 -2.99 0.40 -0.37
N GLU A 158 -2.56 -0.23 0.72
CA GLU A 158 -3.27 -1.32 1.39
C GLU A 158 -4.15 -0.85 2.56
N ALA A 159 -5.05 0.11 2.32
CA ALA A 159 -5.92 0.63 3.38
C ALA A 159 -6.72 -0.48 4.09
N PHE A 160 -7.26 -1.42 3.30
CA PHE A 160 -7.87 -2.66 3.79
C PHE A 160 -7.54 -3.80 2.82
N ALA A 161 -7.30 -5.01 3.33
CA ALA A 161 -7.06 -6.17 2.49
C ALA A 161 -8.24 -6.44 1.54
N ALA A 162 -9.47 -6.21 2.00
CA ALA A 162 -10.68 -6.39 1.18
C ALA A 162 -10.65 -5.57 -0.11
N GLN A 163 -10.24 -4.30 -0.04
CA GLN A 163 -10.17 -3.45 -1.23
C GLN A 163 -8.94 -3.79 -2.07
N SER A 164 -7.80 -4.11 -1.46
CA SER A 164 -6.59 -4.47 -2.21
C SER A 164 -6.84 -5.71 -3.09
N VAL A 165 -7.44 -6.76 -2.51
CA VAL A 165 -7.78 -7.98 -3.25
C VAL A 165 -8.78 -7.68 -4.38
N ALA A 166 -9.81 -6.86 -4.11
CA ALA A 166 -10.78 -6.48 -5.14
C ALA A 166 -10.12 -5.72 -6.30
N VAL A 167 -9.27 -4.73 -6.00
CA VAL A 167 -8.56 -3.92 -7.00
C VAL A 167 -7.63 -4.79 -7.85
N ILE A 168 -6.81 -5.64 -7.21
CA ILE A 168 -5.87 -6.53 -7.92
C ILE A 168 -6.62 -7.48 -8.86
N ARG A 169 -7.73 -8.06 -8.39
CA ARG A 169 -8.56 -8.98 -9.18
C ARG A 169 -9.18 -8.27 -10.38
N GLU A 170 -9.75 -7.09 -10.18
CA GLU A 170 -10.43 -6.33 -11.24
C GLU A 170 -9.48 -5.76 -12.28
N LEU A 171 -8.28 -5.33 -11.86
CA LEU A 171 -7.25 -4.88 -12.80
C LEU A 171 -6.59 -6.04 -13.55
N GLY A 172 -6.82 -7.30 -13.13
CA GLY A 172 -6.19 -8.47 -13.73
C GLY A 172 -4.67 -8.46 -13.57
N MET A 173 -4.19 -7.88 -12.47
CA MET A 173 -2.76 -7.74 -12.20
C MET A 173 -2.12 -9.08 -11.82
N ASP A 174 -0.86 -9.25 -12.20
CA ASP A 174 -0.03 -10.34 -11.70
C ASP A 174 0.33 -10.06 -10.22
N PRO A 175 -0.08 -10.90 -9.25
CA PRO A 175 0.20 -10.70 -7.83
C PRO A 175 1.68 -10.81 -7.42
N SER A 176 2.57 -11.09 -8.38
CA SER A 176 4.03 -11.07 -8.23
C SER A 176 4.66 -9.73 -8.61
N LYS A 177 3.93 -8.89 -9.36
CA LYS A 177 4.26 -7.49 -9.66
C LYS A 177 3.66 -6.54 -8.62
#